data_AF-A0A5F1B6X3-F1
#
_entry.id   AF-A0A5F1B6X3-F1
#
_cell.length_a   1.000
_cell.length_b   1.000
_cell.length_c   1.000
_cell.angle_alpha   90.00
_cell.angle_beta   90.00
_cell.angle_gamma   90.00
#
_symmetry.space_group_name_H-M   'P 1'
#
loop_
_entity.id
_entity.type
_entity.pdbx_description
1 polymer ?
#
loop_
_entity_poly.entity_id
_entity_poly.type
_entity_poly.pdbx_seq_one_letter_code
_entity_poly.pdbx_strand_id
1 'polypeptide(L)'
;MLNDNNLTQVQRNLHFKLKKVISNGGGINNILKVASENDLLKVLTIGYTTRFPRGGERTLTLLSLAIFKCNDECVNSILIHSQNNGTLQEIINTENIINYQDGLMYTLTSLGFAINHNKPRYINDILTKAQDSGILQDILAARNIVQYFNTMEYALTPLSFSIYKGNKECISSILEKAQNNDMLQGVFIAENILQFSDGLTHILTPISFAIYENNKEFCN
;
A
#
# COMPACT_ATOMS: atom_id res chain seq x y z
N MET A 1 11.06 8.53 13.41
CA MET A 1 12.10 7.61 13.90
C MET A 1 12.21 6.48 12.89
N LEU A 2 13.41 6.03 12.53
CA LEU A 2 13.56 4.82 11.70
C LEU A 2 13.34 3.61 12.63
N ASN A 3 12.68 2.54 12.18
CA ASN A 3 12.62 1.31 12.96
C ASN A 3 13.92 0.52 12.75
N ASP A 4 15.04 1.06 13.21
CA ASP A 4 16.40 0.75 12.77
C ASP A 4 17.13 -0.32 13.58
N ASN A 5 16.44 -0.93 14.53
CA ASN A 5 16.98 -1.98 15.40
C ASN A 5 17.55 -3.18 14.64
N ASN A 6 17.13 -3.39 13.39
CA ASN A 6 17.53 -4.51 12.55
C ASN A 6 18.41 -4.13 11.34
N LEU A 7 18.87 -2.87 11.24
CA LEU A 7 19.69 -2.42 10.12
C LEU A 7 21.18 -2.31 10.49
N THR A 8 22.04 -2.72 9.57
CA THR A 8 23.49 -2.43 9.64
C THR A 8 23.74 -0.92 9.43
N GLN A 9 24.92 -0.44 9.82
CA GLN A 9 25.28 0.97 9.59
C GLN A 9 25.24 1.35 8.09
N VAL A 10 25.63 0.41 7.21
CA VAL A 10 25.57 0.60 5.75
C VAL A 10 24.13 0.80 5.29
N GLN A 11 23.21 -0.06 5.74
CA GLN A 11 21.79 0.01 5.40
C GLN A 11 21.13 1.29 5.95
N ARG A 12 21.47 1.72 7.17
CA ARG A 12 20.99 2.99 7.75
C ARG A 12 21.44 4.19 6.91
N ASN A 13 22.71 4.22 6.51
CA ASN A 13 23.26 5.28 5.66
C ASN A 13 22.58 5.31 4.29
N LEU A 14 22.37 4.14 3.68
CA LEU A 14 21.67 4.00 2.40
C LEU A 14 20.22 4.47 2.49
N HIS A 15 19.48 4.01 3.50
CA HIS A 15 18.10 4.45 3.75
C HIS A 15 18.02 5.96 3.93
N PHE A 16 18.90 6.55 4.75
CA PHE A 16 18.95 8.00 4.97
C PHE A 16 19.20 8.76 3.65
N LYS A 17 20.14 8.29 2.83
CA LYS A 17 20.47 8.89 1.54
C LYS A 17 19.27 8.85 0.58
N LEU A 18 18.66 7.68 0.40
CA LEU A 18 17.48 7.49 -0.46
C LEU A 18 16.32 8.36 -0.01
N LYS A 19 15.97 8.31 1.28
CA LYS A 19 14.90 9.13 1.87
C LYS A 19 15.11 10.62 1.59
N LYS A 20 16.34 11.12 1.79
CA LYS A 20 16.67 12.54 1.58
C LYS A 20 16.45 12.93 0.12
N VAL A 21 16.94 12.11 -0.82
CA VAL A 21 16.80 12.37 -2.26
C VAL A 21 15.33 12.35 -2.68
N ILE A 22 14.56 11.32 -2.27
CA ILE A 22 13.12 11.20 -2.58
C ILE A 22 12.36 12.41 -2.03
N SER A 23 12.63 12.79 -0.76
CA SER A 23 11.96 13.91 -0.10
C SER A 23 12.21 15.26 -0.77
N ASN A 24 13.35 15.39 -1.44
CA ASN A 24 13.77 16.58 -2.17
C ASN A 24 13.40 16.54 -3.66
N GLY A 25 12.68 15.51 -4.12
CA GLY A 25 12.27 15.38 -5.53
C GLY A 25 13.40 14.98 -6.49
N GLY A 26 14.52 14.47 -6.00
CA GLY A 26 15.62 14.00 -6.87
C GLY A 26 15.46 12.55 -7.30
N GLY A 27 16.28 12.13 -8.28
CA GLY A 27 16.35 10.76 -8.79
C GLY A 27 17.28 9.83 -7.99
N ILE A 28 16.92 8.55 -7.89
CA ILE A 28 17.66 7.55 -7.08
C ILE A 28 18.33 6.43 -7.90
N ASN A 29 18.17 6.43 -9.23
CA ASN A 29 18.65 5.36 -10.11
C ASN A 29 20.12 4.99 -9.89
N ASN A 30 21.00 5.99 -9.77
CA ASN A 30 22.43 5.75 -9.54
C ASN A 30 22.71 5.14 -8.16
N ILE A 31 21.87 5.41 -7.16
CA ILE A 31 22.01 4.83 -5.81
C ILE A 31 21.58 3.37 -5.82
N LEU A 32 20.47 3.06 -6.49
CA LEU A 32 19.95 1.69 -6.61
C LEU A 32 20.93 0.78 -7.40
N LYS A 33 21.62 1.29 -8.41
CA LYS A 33 22.58 0.49 -9.20
C LYS A 33 23.84 0.06 -8.46
N VAL A 34 24.24 0.78 -7.40
CA VAL A 34 25.54 0.57 -6.73
C VAL A 34 25.40 -0.21 -5.43
N ALA A 35 24.22 -0.20 -4.81
CA ALA A 35 23.98 -0.91 -3.57
C ALA A 35 23.78 -2.42 -3.81
N SER A 36 24.14 -3.24 -2.81
CA SER A 36 23.91 -4.68 -2.88
C SER A 36 22.41 -4.99 -2.85
N GLU A 37 21.99 -6.04 -3.54
CA GLU A 37 20.58 -6.45 -3.61
C GLU A 37 19.98 -6.74 -2.22
N ASN A 38 20.75 -7.42 -1.36
CA ASN A 38 20.35 -7.74 0.01
C ASN A 38 20.15 -6.47 0.86
N ASP A 39 21.05 -5.49 0.73
CA ASP A 39 20.90 -4.22 1.46
C ASP A 39 19.71 -3.41 0.93
N LEU A 40 19.51 -3.40 -0.40
CA LEU A 40 18.40 -2.69 -1.02
C LEU A 40 17.06 -3.25 -0.62
N LEU A 41 16.90 -4.58 -0.63
CA LEU A 41 15.66 -5.21 -0.19
C LEU A 41 15.32 -4.79 1.24
N LYS A 42 16.27 -4.95 2.17
CA LYS A 42 16.12 -4.52 3.57
C LYS A 42 15.76 -3.05 3.71
N VAL A 43 16.37 -2.19 2.90
CA VAL A 43 16.14 -0.73 2.94
C VAL A 43 14.81 -0.32 2.29
N LEU A 44 14.35 -1.03 1.26
CA LEU A 44 13.08 -0.73 0.58
C LEU A 44 11.87 -1.26 1.35
N THR A 45 12.04 -2.32 2.15
CA THR A 45 10.97 -2.95 2.96
C THR A 45 10.94 -2.47 4.42
N ILE A 46 11.80 -1.52 4.80
CA ILE A 46 11.74 -0.92 6.14
C ILE A 46 10.92 0.36 6.15
N GLY A 47 10.07 0.47 7.17
CA GLY A 47 9.31 1.68 7.44
C GLY A 47 10.12 2.74 8.19
N TYR A 48 9.89 4.00 7.87
CA TYR A 48 10.32 5.12 8.70
C TYR A 48 9.11 5.93 9.20
N THR A 49 9.14 6.29 10.48
CA THR A 49 8.04 6.99 11.13
C THR A 49 8.25 8.50 11.11
N THR A 50 7.19 9.25 10.81
CA THR A 50 7.08 10.71 10.97
C THR A 50 5.81 11.05 11.72
N ARG A 51 5.91 11.97 12.69
CA ARG A 51 4.75 12.47 13.43
C ARG A 51 4.06 13.58 12.66
N PHE A 52 2.74 13.67 12.81
CA PHE A 52 1.98 14.79 12.27
C PHE A 52 2.09 16.01 13.21
N PRO A 53 2.02 17.25 12.68
CA PRO A 53 2.10 18.46 13.51
C PRO A 53 1.00 18.57 14.57
N ARG A 54 -0.15 17.93 14.33
CA ARG A 54 -1.34 18.00 15.20
C ARG A 54 -1.67 16.67 15.87
N GLY A 55 -0.65 15.82 16.07
CA GLY A 55 -0.80 14.50 16.69
C GLY A 55 -1.12 13.38 15.71
N GLY A 56 -0.76 12.16 16.09
CA GLY A 56 -0.68 10.99 15.20
C GLY A 56 0.67 10.86 14.49
N GLU A 57 0.83 9.79 13.73
CA GLU A 57 2.05 9.48 12.99
C GLU A 57 1.80 8.60 11.78
N ARG A 58 2.81 8.47 10.94
CA ARG A 58 2.83 7.51 9.84
C ARG A 58 4.18 6.86 9.73
N THR A 59 4.19 5.59 9.37
CA THR A 59 5.35 4.79 9.03
C THR A 59 5.25 4.40 7.56
N LEU A 60 6.17 4.89 6.73
CA LEU A 60 6.15 4.67 5.28
C LEU A 60 7.40 3.92 4.83
N THR A 61 7.25 3.03 3.85
CA THR A 61 8.36 2.54 3.03
C THR A 61 8.87 3.64 2.10
N LEU A 62 10.02 3.42 1.46
CA LEU A 62 10.55 4.37 0.47
C LEU A 62 9.66 4.50 -0.77
N LEU A 63 8.99 3.41 -1.19
CA LEU A 63 8.01 3.45 -2.29
C LEU A 63 6.83 4.34 -1.94
N SER A 64 6.20 4.12 -0.79
CA SER A 64 5.05 4.92 -0.35
C SER A 64 5.43 6.37 -0.04
N LEU A 65 6.66 6.63 0.41
CA LEU A 65 7.19 7.99 0.48
C LEU A 65 7.28 8.65 -0.90
N ALA A 66 7.80 7.96 -1.91
CA ALA A 66 7.88 8.49 -3.27
C ALA A 66 6.49 8.81 -3.84
N ILE A 67 5.51 7.91 -3.64
CA ILE A 67 4.10 8.12 -3.98
C ILE A 67 3.55 9.36 -3.25
N PHE A 68 3.76 9.46 -1.94
CA PHE A 68 3.29 10.60 -1.15
C PHE A 68 3.88 11.92 -1.65
N LYS A 69 5.15 11.91 -2.07
CA LYS A 69 5.85 13.08 -2.61
C LYS A 69 5.57 13.35 -4.08
N CYS A 70 4.79 12.50 -4.72
CA CYS A 70 4.54 12.54 -6.16
C CYS A 70 5.85 12.56 -6.98
N ASN A 71 6.85 11.79 -6.54
CA ASN A 71 8.14 11.69 -7.20
C ASN A 71 8.13 10.52 -8.19
N ASP A 72 7.66 10.81 -9.40
CA ASP A 72 7.48 9.82 -10.48
C ASP A 72 8.76 9.06 -10.83
N GLU A 73 9.88 9.78 -10.88
CA GLU A 73 11.17 9.17 -11.21
C GLU A 73 11.53 8.13 -10.16
N CYS A 74 11.37 8.45 -8.87
CA CYS A 74 11.65 7.50 -7.80
C CYS A 74 10.67 6.32 -7.77
N VAL A 75 9.37 6.55 -7.96
CA VAL A 75 8.39 5.46 -8.03
C VAL A 75 8.79 4.48 -9.14
N ASN A 76 9.03 4.99 -10.35
CA ASN A 76 9.44 4.16 -11.48
C ASN A 76 10.78 3.45 -11.23
N SER A 77 11.76 4.15 -10.66
CA SER A 77 13.07 3.57 -10.33
C SER A 77 12.94 2.40 -9.37
N ILE A 78 12.13 2.52 -8.32
CA ILE A 78 11.90 1.45 -7.34
C ILE A 78 11.16 0.28 -7.98
N LEU A 79 10.08 0.54 -8.71
CA LEU A 79 9.27 -0.51 -9.34
C LEU A 79 10.07 -1.29 -10.40
N ILE A 80 10.80 -0.60 -11.28
CA ILE A 80 11.62 -1.26 -12.31
C ILE A 80 12.76 -2.05 -11.68
N HIS A 81 13.47 -1.46 -10.71
CA HIS A 81 14.60 -2.15 -10.08
C HIS A 81 14.15 -3.39 -9.32
N SER A 82 13.06 -3.30 -8.57
CA SER A 82 12.51 -4.45 -7.84
C SER A 82 11.89 -5.51 -8.74
N GLN A 83 11.28 -5.12 -9.86
CA GLN A 83 10.86 -6.04 -10.92
C GLN A 83 12.05 -6.84 -11.46
N ASN A 84 13.12 -6.16 -11.86
CA ASN A 84 14.31 -6.80 -12.44
C ASN A 84 15.01 -7.75 -11.46
N ASN A 85 14.90 -7.48 -10.15
CA ASN A 85 15.53 -8.28 -9.11
C ASN A 85 14.56 -9.30 -8.45
N GLY A 86 13.33 -9.45 -8.96
CA GLY A 86 12.35 -10.41 -8.40
C GLY A 86 11.86 -10.08 -6.98
N THR A 87 11.98 -8.84 -6.53
CA THR A 87 11.60 -8.38 -5.17
C THR A 87 10.36 -7.49 -5.16
N LEU A 88 9.73 -7.29 -6.32
CA LEU A 88 8.60 -6.36 -6.50
C LEU A 88 7.43 -6.66 -5.55
N GLN A 89 7.04 -7.93 -5.41
CA GLN A 89 5.92 -8.33 -4.55
C GLN A 89 6.18 -8.00 -3.08
N GLU A 90 7.38 -8.31 -2.57
CA GLU A 90 7.77 -8.02 -1.18
C GLU A 90 7.69 -6.51 -0.90
N ILE A 91 8.20 -5.70 -1.83
CA ILE A 91 8.20 -4.24 -1.69
C ILE A 91 6.79 -3.65 -1.75
N ILE A 92 5.93 -4.11 -2.67
CA ILE A 92 4.55 -3.61 -2.78
C ILE A 92 3.72 -4.03 -1.55
N ASN A 93 3.88 -5.26 -1.07
CA ASN A 93 3.11 -5.80 0.05
C ASN A 93 3.63 -5.34 1.42
N THR A 94 4.81 -4.73 1.48
CA THR A 94 5.32 -4.17 2.74
C THR A 94 4.34 -3.12 3.28
N GLU A 95 3.99 -3.30 4.55
CA GLU A 95 3.00 -2.50 5.25
C GLU A 95 3.46 -1.06 5.49
N ASN A 96 2.51 -0.15 5.33
CA ASN A 96 2.61 1.27 5.64
C ASN A 96 1.54 1.59 6.67
N ILE A 97 1.93 2.21 7.77
CA ILE A 97 1.02 2.48 8.88
C ILE A 97 0.71 3.96 8.91
N ILE A 98 -0.56 4.31 9.06
CA ILE A 98 -1.03 5.67 9.29
C ILE A 98 -1.90 5.64 10.54
N ASN A 99 -1.48 6.33 11.59
CA ASN A 99 -2.19 6.41 12.85
C ASN A 99 -2.63 7.85 13.08
N TYR A 100 -3.94 8.10 13.00
CA TYR A 100 -4.53 9.39 13.30
C TYR A 100 -4.89 9.48 14.78
N GLN A 101 -4.81 10.70 15.34
CA GLN A 101 -5.06 10.90 16.78
C GLN A 101 -6.50 10.60 17.20
N ASP A 102 -7.43 10.62 16.26
CA ASP A 102 -8.85 10.28 16.44
C ASP A 102 -9.11 8.76 16.40
N GLY A 103 -8.11 7.93 16.71
CA GLY A 103 -8.25 6.49 16.81
C GLY A 103 -8.44 5.77 15.49
N LEU A 104 -8.41 6.47 14.35
CA LEU A 104 -8.41 5.85 13.02
C LEU A 104 -6.98 5.43 12.64
N MET A 105 -6.80 4.15 12.37
CA MET A 105 -5.53 3.59 11.92
C MET A 105 -5.70 2.86 10.60
N TYR A 106 -4.70 2.98 9.72
CA TYR A 106 -4.59 2.23 8.48
C TYR A 106 -3.29 1.45 8.47
N THR A 107 -3.34 0.19 8.07
CA THR A 107 -2.18 -0.62 7.68
C THR A 107 -2.35 -1.01 6.22
N LEU A 108 -1.53 -0.44 5.35
CA LEU A 108 -1.74 -0.47 3.90
C LEU A 108 -0.53 -1.04 3.18
N THR A 109 -0.77 -1.87 2.18
CA THR A 109 0.21 -2.12 1.10
C THR A 109 0.53 -0.82 0.37
N SER A 110 1.56 -0.78 -0.47
CA SER A 110 1.83 0.40 -1.30
C SER A 110 0.69 0.70 -2.29
N LEU A 111 -0.01 -0.32 -2.79
CA LEU A 111 -1.23 -0.14 -3.60
C LEU A 111 -2.35 0.50 -2.76
N GLY A 112 -2.64 -0.06 -1.59
CA GLY A 112 -3.63 0.52 -0.66
C GLY A 112 -3.28 1.95 -0.25
N PHE A 113 -1.99 2.24 -0.04
CA PHE A 113 -1.51 3.58 0.27
C PHE A 113 -1.81 4.58 -0.87
N ALA A 114 -1.57 4.18 -2.12
CA ALA A 114 -1.88 4.98 -3.30
C ALA A 114 -3.39 5.20 -3.46
N ILE A 115 -4.22 4.18 -3.19
CA ILE A 115 -5.69 4.26 -3.16
C ILE A 115 -6.14 5.28 -2.12
N ASN A 116 -5.65 5.17 -0.88
CA ASN A 116 -6.03 6.05 0.22
C ASN A 116 -5.71 7.52 -0.06
N HIS A 117 -4.62 7.80 -0.80
CA HIS A 117 -4.20 9.15 -1.15
C HIS A 117 -4.71 9.63 -2.52
N ASN A 118 -5.63 8.87 -3.13
CA ASN A 118 -6.21 9.14 -4.44
C ASN A 118 -5.13 9.46 -5.51
N LYS A 119 -4.20 8.52 -5.72
CA LYS A 119 -3.08 8.66 -6.66
C LYS A 119 -3.25 7.72 -7.87
N PRO A 120 -4.17 8.02 -8.81
CA PRO A 120 -4.54 7.10 -9.89
C PRO A 120 -3.38 6.68 -10.78
N ARG A 121 -2.46 7.61 -11.08
CA ARG A 121 -1.25 7.28 -11.83
C ARG A 121 -0.43 6.16 -11.18
N TYR A 122 -0.13 6.28 -9.89
CA TYR A 122 0.69 5.28 -9.19
C TYR A 122 -0.06 3.97 -8.96
N ILE A 123 -1.39 4.02 -8.84
CA ILE A 123 -2.23 2.81 -8.85
C ILE A 123 -2.02 2.05 -10.16
N ASN A 124 -2.12 2.73 -11.30
CA ASN A 124 -1.92 2.11 -12.62
C ASN A 124 -0.49 1.61 -12.84
N ASP A 125 0.52 2.37 -12.39
CA ASP A 125 1.93 1.96 -12.46
C ASP A 125 2.17 0.67 -11.67
N ILE A 126 1.66 0.59 -10.43
CA ILE A 126 1.77 -0.60 -9.57
C ILE A 126 1.05 -1.80 -10.20
N LEU A 127 -0.21 -1.63 -10.64
CA LEU A 127 -0.99 -2.72 -11.23
C LEU A 127 -0.36 -3.24 -12.53
N THR A 128 0.16 -2.34 -13.38
CA THR A 128 0.84 -2.74 -14.61
C THR A 128 2.13 -3.49 -14.30
N LYS A 129 2.93 -3.02 -13.34
CA LYS A 129 4.17 -3.72 -12.95
C LYS A 129 3.91 -5.07 -12.30
N ALA A 130 2.84 -5.19 -11.52
CA ALA A 130 2.40 -6.45 -10.96
C ALA A 130 1.94 -7.43 -12.05
N GLN A 131 1.21 -6.94 -13.06
CA GLN A 131 0.80 -7.72 -14.23
C GLN A 131 2.02 -8.22 -15.03
N ASP A 132 2.92 -7.31 -15.41
CA ASP A 132 4.13 -7.63 -16.18
C ASP A 132 5.03 -8.66 -15.46
N SER A 133 4.94 -8.72 -14.12
CA SER A 133 5.74 -9.63 -13.30
C SER A 133 5.00 -10.90 -12.89
N GLY A 134 3.75 -11.10 -13.35
CA GLY A 134 2.96 -12.29 -13.03
C GLY A 134 2.47 -12.37 -11.58
N ILE A 135 2.53 -11.26 -10.81
CA ILE A 135 2.15 -11.22 -9.38
C ILE A 135 0.82 -10.49 -9.14
N LEU A 136 0.10 -10.10 -10.20
CA LEU A 136 -1.11 -9.29 -10.10
C LEU A 136 -2.16 -9.90 -9.18
N GLN A 137 -2.37 -11.22 -9.25
CA GLN A 137 -3.35 -11.92 -8.39
C GLN A 137 -3.00 -11.76 -6.90
N ASP A 138 -1.73 -11.92 -6.53
CA ASP A 138 -1.28 -11.77 -5.15
C ASP A 138 -1.43 -10.33 -4.66
N ILE A 139 -1.12 -9.36 -5.51
CA ILE A 139 -1.32 -7.94 -5.19
C ILE A 139 -2.80 -7.61 -5.00
N LEU A 140 -3.69 -8.19 -5.81
CA LEU A 140 -5.15 -8.01 -5.70
C LEU A 140 -5.78 -8.81 -4.54
N ALA A 141 -5.10 -9.81 -4.00
CA ALA A 141 -5.52 -10.55 -2.82
C ALA A 141 -5.01 -9.92 -1.50
N ALA A 142 -3.97 -9.07 -1.57
CA ALA A 142 -3.34 -8.47 -0.41
C ALA A 142 -4.30 -7.59 0.41
N ARG A 143 -4.14 -7.63 1.73
CA ARG A 143 -5.07 -6.98 2.67
C ARG A 143 -4.60 -5.58 3.05
N ASN A 144 -5.57 -4.69 3.16
CA ASN A 144 -5.44 -3.37 3.72
C ASN A 144 -6.35 -3.31 4.94
N ILE A 145 -5.79 -2.92 6.08
CA ILE A 145 -6.48 -2.91 7.35
C ILE A 145 -6.91 -1.47 7.67
N VAL A 146 -8.16 -1.30 8.07
CA VAL A 146 -8.70 -0.06 8.63
C VAL A 146 -9.22 -0.37 10.03
N GLN A 147 -8.74 0.35 11.03
CA GLN A 147 -9.14 0.16 12.42
C GLN A 147 -9.65 1.46 13.01
N TYR A 148 -10.75 1.40 13.75
CA TYR A 148 -11.36 2.53 14.45
C TYR A 148 -11.36 2.28 15.95
N PHE A 149 -10.64 3.10 16.74
CA PHE A 149 -10.60 3.08 18.20
C PHE A 149 -10.46 1.69 18.85
N ASN A 150 -9.88 0.72 18.12
CA ASN A 150 -9.87 -0.71 18.47
C ASN A 150 -11.27 -1.33 18.68
N THR A 151 -12.35 -0.67 18.26
CA THR A 151 -13.72 -1.17 18.37
C THR A 151 -14.19 -1.88 17.10
N MET A 152 -13.56 -1.56 15.97
CA MET A 152 -13.95 -2.07 14.67
C MET A 152 -12.75 -2.14 13.76
N GLU A 153 -12.62 -3.25 13.04
CA GLU A 153 -11.54 -3.51 12.09
C GLU A 153 -12.08 -4.05 10.76
N TYR A 154 -11.54 -3.55 9.65
CA TYR A 154 -11.80 -3.99 8.30
C TYR A 154 -10.51 -4.52 7.69
N ALA A 155 -10.47 -5.78 7.28
CA ALA A 155 -9.41 -6.32 6.43
C ALA A 155 -9.93 -6.46 4.99
N LEU A 156 -9.58 -5.48 4.16
CA LEU A 156 -10.14 -5.28 2.82
C LEU A 156 -9.12 -5.62 1.72
N THR A 157 -9.57 -6.34 0.70
CA THR A 157 -8.84 -6.42 -0.59
C THR A 157 -8.73 -5.03 -1.24
N PRO A 158 -7.83 -4.81 -2.22
CA PRO A 158 -7.71 -3.51 -2.88
C PRO A 158 -9.00 -3.06 -3.57
N LEU A 159 -9.80 -3.99 -4.13
CA LEU A 159 -11.11 -3.64 -4.69
C LEU A 159 -12.06 -3.10 -3.62
N SER A 160 -12.22 -3.85 -2.52
CA SER A 160 -13.14 -3.46 -1.44
C SER A 160 -12.65 -2.22 -0.70
N PHE A 161 -11.34 -2.05 -0.56
CA PHE A 161 -10.75 -0.82 -0.04
C PHE A 161 -11.02 0.37 -0.98
N SER A 162 -10.97 0.18 -2.30
CA SER A 162 -11.33 1.22 -3.27
C SER A 162 -12.81 1.61 -3.20
N ILE A 163 -13.69 0.63 -2.97
CA ILE A 163 -15.12 0.84 -2.70
C ILE A 163 -15.31 1.66 -1.42
N TYR A 164 -14.68 1.24 -0.32
CA TYR A 164 -14.70 1.96 0.95
C TYR A 164 -14.20 3.41 0.83
N LYS A 165 -13.19 3.66 -0.01
CA LYS A 165 -12.69 5.02 -0.29
C LYS A 165 -13.52 5.79 -1.33
N GLY A 166 -14.53 5.19 -1.95
CA GLY A 166 -15.32 5.79 -3.03
C GLY A 166 -14.50 6.09 -4.31
N ASN A 167 -13.37 5.42 -4.52
CA ASN A 167 -12.45 5.70 -5.63
C ASN A 167 -12.87 4.98 -6.92
N LYS A 168 -13.79 5.59 -7.67
CA LYS A 168 -14.36 5.02 -8.92
C LYS A 168 -13.32 4.73 -9.99
N GLU A 169 -12.30 5.58 -10.13
CA GLU A 169 -11.23 5.39 -11.10
C GLU A 169 -10.42 4.14 -10.75
N CYS A 170 -10.02 3.98 -9.47
CA CYS A 170 -9.30 2.77 -9.04
C CYS A 170 -10.15 1.51 -9.15
N ILE A 171 -11.44 1.57 -8.81
CA ILE A 171 -12.36 0.43 -9.00
C ILE A 171 -12.33 -0.02 -10.46
N SER A 172 -12.43 0.94 -11.38
CA SER A 172 -12.41 0.68 -12.82
C SER A 172 -11.07 0.06 -13.25
N SER A 173 -9.94 0.63 -12.84
CA SER A 173 -8.61 0.09 -13.15
C SER A 173 -8.42 -1.34 -12.64
N ILE A 174 -8.84 -1.64 -11.41
CA ILE A 174 -8.73 -2.99 -10.83
C ILE A 174 -9.59 -3.98 -11.61
N LEU A 175 -10.84 -3.62 -11.92
CA LEU A 175 -11.76 -4.49 -12.66
C LEU A 175 -11.28 -4.74 -14.09
N GLU A 176 -10.80 -3.71 -14.79
CA GLU A 176 -10.22 -3.85 -16.12
C GLU A 176 -9.00 -4.79 -16.11
N LYS A 177 -8.07 -4.58 -15.17
CA LYS A 177 -6.89 -5.45 -15.04
C LYS A 177 -7.29 -6.87 -14.68
N ALA A 178 -8.24 -7.07 -13.77
CA ALA A 178 -8.72 -8.39 -13.42
C ALA A 178 -9.40 -9.08 -14.61
N GLN A 179 -10.19 -8.35 -15.41
CA GLN A 179 -10.84 -8.87 -16.61
C GLN A 179 -9.83 -9.29 -17.66
N ASN A 180 -8.85 -8.43 -17.95
CA ASN A 180 -7.83 -8.69 -18.96
C ASN A 180 -6.87 -9.84 -18.61
N ASN A 181 -6.96 -10.38 -17.38
CA ASN A 181 -6.13 -11.49 -16.92
C ASN A 181 -6.98 -12.68 -16.40
N ASP A 182 -8.29 -12.73 -16.72
CA ASP A 182 -9.21 -13.79 -16.30
C ASP A 182 -9.33 -13.98 -14.77
N MET A 183 -9.13 -12.91 -13.99
CA MET A 183 -9.11 -12.91 -12.52
C MET A 183 -10.40 -12.35 -11.89
N LEU A 184 -11.39 -11.93 -12.68
CA LEU A 184 -12.61 -11.28 -12.15
C LEU A 184 -13.32 -12.11 -11.08
N GLN A 185 -13.47 -13.42 -11.32
CA GLN A 185 -14.11 -14.29 -10.33
C GLN A 185 -13.34 -14.29 -9.01
N GLY A 186 -12.01 -14.45 -9.07
CA GLY A 186 -11.16 -14.43 -7.88
C GLY A 186 -11.26 -13.11 -7.10
N VAL A 187 -11.29 -11.99 -7.81
CA VAL A 187 -11.48 -10.66 -7.20
C VAL A 187 -12.86 -10.52 -6.55
N PHE A 188 -13.94 -10.99 -7.19
CA PHE A 188 -15.30 -10.87 -6.66
C PHE A 188 -15.65 -11.84 -5.54
N ILE A 189 -14.94 -12.96 -5.40
CA ILE A 189 -15.17 -13.90 -4.28
C ILE A 189 -14.21 -13.66 -3.11
N ALA A 190 -13.25 -12.74 -3.25
CA ALA A 190 -12.28 -12.47 -2.20
C ALA A 190 -12.96 -11.99 -0.92
N GLU A 191 -12.79 -12.75 0.15
CA GLU A 191 -13.45 -12.57 1.44
C GLU A 191 -12.91 -11.35 2.17
N ASN A 192 -13.70 -10.35 2.50
CA ASN A 192 -13.30 -9.21 3.34
C ASN A 192 -13.79 -9.44 4.76
N ILE A 193 -12.99 -9.10 5.75
CA ILE A 193 -13.29 -9.40 7.16
C ILE A 193 -13.64 -8.10 7.86
N LEU A 194 -14.78 -8.08 8.54
CA LEU A 194 -15.23 -7.00 9.40
C LEU A 194 -15.36 -7.55 10.81
N GLN A 195 -14.58 -7.03 11.74
CA GLN A 195 -14.58 -7.46 13.13
C GLN A 195 -15.02 -6.33 14.05
N PHE A 196 -15.89 -6.64 15.00
CA PHE A 196 -16.43 -5.72 16.00
C PHE A 196 -15.92 -6.09 17.40
N SER A 197 -15.91 -5.13 18.32
CA SER A 197 -15.41 -5.31 19.69
C SER A 197 -16.20 -6.30 20.54
N ASP A 198 -17.46 -6.57 20.17
CA ASP A 198 -18.27 -7.62 20.81
C ASP A 198 -17.90 -9.03 20.34
N GLY A 199 -16.91 -9.14 19.44
CA GLY A 199 -16.42 -10.39 18.86
C GLY A 199 -17.17 -10.80 17.59
N LEU A 200 -18.21 -10.07 17.17
CA LEU A 200 -18.93 -10.35 15.94
C LEU A 200 -18.00 -10.17 14.74
N THR A 201 -18.00 -11.16 13.84
CA THR A 201 -17.20 -11.14 12.61
C THR A 201 -18.09 -11.39 11.40
N HIS A 202 -18.04 -10.49 10.43
CA HIS A 202 -18.69 -10.66 9.13
C HIS A 202 -17.65 -10.90 8.05
N ILE A 203 -17.93 -11.89 7.20
CA ILE A 203 -17.15 -12.15 5.99
C ILE A 203 -18.00 -11.71 4.80
N LEU A 204 -17.49 -10.77 4.02
CA LEU A 204 -18.20 -10.14 2.92
C LEU A 204 -17.39 -10.24 1.63
N THR A 205 -18.03 -10.65 0.54
CA THR A 205 -17.49 -10.41 -0.81
C THR A 205 -17.47 -8.91 -1.12
N PRO A 206 -16.70 -8.42 -2.12
CA PRO A 206 -16.70 -7.00 -2.48
C PRO A 206 -18.08 -6.45 -2.83
N ILE A 207 -18.95 -7.27 -3.46
CA ILE A 207 -20.32 -6.85 -3.80
C ILE A 207 -21.17 -6.71 -2.53
N SER A 208 -21.15 -7.71 -1.65
CA SER A 208 -21.89 -7.60 -0.38
C SER A 208 -21.34 -6.49 0.52
N PHE A 209 -20.03 -6.23 0.46
CA PHE A 209 -19.39 -5.11 1.15
C PHE A 209 -19.85 -3.76 0.58
N ALA A 210 -19.95 -3.61 -0.75
CA ALA A 210 -20.48 -2.38 -1.36
C ALA A 210 -21.92 -2.08 -0.91
N ILE A 211 -22.77 -3.10 -0.86
CA ILE A 211 -24.15 -2.97 -0.35
C ILE A 211 -24.14 -2.56 1.12
N TYR A 212 -23.28 -3.19 1.93
CA TYR A 212 -23.13 -2.86 3.34
C TYR A 212 -22.68 -1.40 3.57
N GLU A 213 -21.66 -0.92 2.85
CA GLU A 213 -21.19 0.47 2.96
C GLU A 213 -22.27 1.47 2.52
N ASN A 214 -22.96 1.20 1.41
CA ASN A 214 -24.04 2.07 0.95
C ASN A 214 -25.19 2.13 1.97
N ASN A 215 -25.50 1.03 2.67
CA ASN A 215 -26.56 1.00 3.68
C ASN A 215 -26.18 1.71 4.98
N LYS A 216 -24.89 1.85 5.32
CA LYS A 216 -24.47 2.66 6.47
C LYS A 216 -24.82 4.14 6.31
N GLU A 217 -24.68 4.67 5.10
CA GLU A 217 -24.98 6.09 4.81
C GLU A 217 -26.46 6.43 5.04
N PHE A 218 -27.37 5.44 5.03
CA PHE A 218 -28.80 5.65 5.29
C PHE A 218 -29.20 5.52 6.78
N CYS A 219 -28.29 5.08 7.65
CA CYS A 219 -28.57 4.82 9.07
C CYS A 219 -27.98 5.86 10.03
N ASN A 220 -27.41 6.96 9.52
CA ASN A 220 -26.89 8.09 10.30
C ASN A 220 -27.67 9.37 10.03
#